data_AF-A0A951P6B5-F1
#
_entry.id   AF-A0A951P6B5-F1
#
_cell.length_a   1.000
_cell.length_b   1.000
_cell.length_c   1.000
_cell.angle_alpha   90.00
_cell.angle_beta   90.00
_cell.angle_gamma   90.00
#
_symmetry.space_group_name_H-M   'P 1'
#
loop_
_entity.id
_entity.type
_entity.pdbx_description
1 polymer ?
#
loop_
_entity_poly.entity_id
_entity_poly.type
_entity_poly.pdbx_seq_one_letter_code
_entity_poly.pdbx_strand_id
1 'polypeptide(L)'
;MKLKIIIGFVLTILLGVTIPALAGQAPFAASVQDISISSRDRVYTADQTFNTVSVHDPQTNQLLGVIRLGETLPDNLSPLYKGQLLVHGMGFSPDYRTLDVVSVGLNSVAFIDTQTN
;
A
#
# COMPACT_ATOMS: atom_id res chain seq x y z
N MET A 1 9.19 -4.87 57.39
CA MET A 1 8.49 -3.75 56.71
C MET A 1 9.07 -3.45 55.32
N LYS A 2 10.39 -3.25 55.18
CA LYS A 2 11.06 -2.91 53.91
C LYS A 2 10.84 -3.91 52.75
N LEU A 3 10.87 -5.22 53.03
CA LEU A 3 10.70 -6.26 51.99
C LEU A 3 9.30 -6.27 51.36
N LYS A 4 8.25 -6.05 52.16
CA LYS A 4 6.86 -5.97 51.65
C LYS A 4 6.64 -4.75 50.76
N ILE A 5 7.30 -3.64 51.08
CA ILE A 5 7.27 -2.40 50.28
C ILE A 5 7.97 -2.63 48.93
N ILE A 6 9.15 -3.27 48.93
CA ILE A 6 9.89 -3.59 47.71
C ILE A 6 9.10 -4.55 46.82
N ILE A 7 8.52 -5.62 47.38
CA ILE A 7 7.69 -6.57 46.61
C ILE A 7 6.46 -5.86 46.02
N GLY A 8 5.78 -5.01 46.79
CA GLY A 8 4.65 -4.22 46.28
C GLY A 8 5.04 -3.29 45.13
N PHE A 9 6.20 -2.63 45.25
CA PHE A 9 6.71 -1.73 44.21
C PHE A 9 7.10 -2.48 42.93
N VAL A 10 7.78 -3.63 43.06
CA VAL A 10 8.14 -4.50 41.93
C VAL A 10 6.89 -5.04 41.24
N LEU A 11 5.87 -5.46 42.01
CA LEU A 11 4.61 -5.96 41.44
C LEU A 11 3.85 -4.88 40.66
N THR A 12 3.89 -3.62 41.13
CA THR A 12 3.24 -2.49 40.47
C THR A 12 3.96 -2.09 39.18
N ILE A 13 5.30 -2.14 39.18
CA ILE A 13 6.10 -1.92 37.96
C ILE A 13 5.84 -3.06 36.96
N LEU A 14 5.81 -4.31 37.40
CA LEU A 14 5.53 -5.45 36.51
C LEU A 14 4.14 -5.37 35.85
N LEU A 15 3.14 -4.85 36.58
CA LEU A 15 1.77 -4.64 36.07
C LEU A 15 1.65 -3.42 35.14
N GLY A 16 2.52 -2.42 35.27
CA GLY A 16 2.52 -1.22 34.43
C GLY A 16 3.26 -1.37 33.09
N VAL A 17 4.14 -2.36 32.95
CA VAL A 17 5.00 -2.56 31.76
C VAL A 17 4.33 -3.43 30.68
N THR A 18 3.17 -4.03 30.95
CA THR A 18 2.53 -5.01 30.04
C THR A 18 1.29 -4.49 29.31
N ILE A 19 0.99 -3.20 29.33
CA ILE A 19 -0.12 -2.65 28.52
C ILE A 19 0.36 -2.63 27.06
N PRO A 20 -0.17 -3.48 26.16
CA PRO A 20 0.16 -3.36 24.74
C PRO A 20 -0.26 -1.97 24.28
N ALA A 21 0.65 -1.24 23.64
CA ALA A 21 0.27 -0.02 22.95
C ALA A 21 -0.73 -0.40 21.85
N LEU A 22 -1.97 0.08 21.98
CA LEU A 22 -2.92 0.01 20.87
C LEU A 22 -2.44 0.96 19.78
N ALA A 23 -1.67 0.43 18.83
CA ALA A 23 -1.41 1.12 17.58
C ALA A 23 -2.62 0.89 16.68
N GLY A 24 -3.36 1.97 16.37
CA GLY A 24 -4.40 1.90 15.34
C GLY A 24 -3.80 1.81 13.93
N GLN A 25 -4.63 1.58 12.94
CA GLN A 25 -4.20 1.53 11.54
C GLN A 25 -3.78 2.91 11.01
N ALA A 26 -2.50 3.05 10.62
CA ALA A 26 -2.05 4.20 9.85
C ALA A 26 -2.78 4.27 8.49
N PRO A 27 -3.05 5.46 7.94
CA PRO A 27 -2.63 6.78 8.43
C PRO A 27 -3.62 7.41 9.44
N PHE A 28 -4.59 6.65 9.95
CA PHE A 28 -5.61 7.17 10.85
C PHE A 28 -5.10 7.35 12.29
N ALA A 29 -5.82 8.16 13.08
CA ALA A 29 -5.52 8.33 14.50
C ALA A 29 -5.80 7.01 15.26
N ALA A 30 -5.06 6.76 16.35
CA ALA A 30 -5.18 5.50 17.12
C ALA A 30 -6.57 5.27 17.76
N SER A 31 -7.41 6.30 17.84
CA SER A 31 -8.79 6.19 18.32
C SER A 31 -9.79 5.75 17.23
N VAL A 32 -9.39 5.76 15.97
CA VAL A 32 -10.22 5.30 14.85
C VAL A 32 -10.29 3.78 14.87
N GLN A 33 -11.48 3.24 14.65
CA GLN A 33 -11.67 1.80 14.55
C GLN A 33 -10.92 1.24 13.35
N ASP A 34 -10.17 0.17 13.57
CA ASP A 34 -9.48 -0.55 12.50
C ASP A 34 -10.47 -1.07 11.45
N ILE A 35 -10.07 -0.94 10.18
CA ILE A 35 -10.80 -1.40 9.02
C ILE A 35 -10.33 -2.83 8.71
N SER A 36 -11.27 -3.78 8.67
CA SER A 36 -10.97 -5.15 8.27
C SER A 36 -10.70 -5.25 6.77
N ILE A 37 -9.65 -5.98 6.39
CA ILE A 37 -9.38 -6.32 4.99
C ILE A 37 -10.49 -7.23 4.44
N SER A 38 -10.91 -6.98 3.21
CA SER A 38 -11.94 -7.74 2.48
C SER A 38 -11.63 -7.84 0.99
N SER A 39 -12.29 -8.76 0.28
CA SER A 39 -12.23 -8.86 -1.19
C SER A 39 -12.85 -7.67 -1.94
N ARG A 40 -13.39 -6.66 -1.24
CA ARG A 40 -13.74 -5.37 -1.85
C ARG A 40 -12.54 -4.43 -1.98
N ASP A 41 -11.51 -4.66 -1.19
CA ASP A 41 -10.29 -3.86 -1.21
C ASP A 41 -9.42 -4.26 -2.41
N ARG A 42 -8.50 -3.36 -2.77
CA ARG A 42 -7.58 -3.55 -3.91
C ARG A 42 -6.18 -3.11 -3.53
N VAL A 43 -5.19 -3.93 -3.83
CA VAL A 43 -3.77 -3.56 -3.76
C VAL A 43 -3.23 -3.45 -5.17
N TYR A 44 -2.67 -2.28 -5.48
CA TYR A 44 -2.05 -1.99 -6.77
C TYR A 44 -0.53 -2.05 -6.62
N THR A 45 0.16 -2.71 -7.54
CA THR A 45 1.62 -2.75 -7.59
C THR A 45 2.11 -2.35 -8.97
N ALA A 46 3.06 -1.42 -9.03
CA ALA A 46 3.70 -1.00 -10.26
C ALA A 46 4.89 -1.92 -10.60
N ASP A 47 5.05 -2.27 -11.88
CA ASP A 47 6.19 -3.01 -12.40
C ASP A 47 6.92 -2.19 -13.47
N GLN A 48 8.11 -1.72 -13.11
CA GLN A 48 8.96 -0.90 -13.98
C GLN A 48 9.57 -1.68 -15.16
N THR A 49 9.70 -2.99 -15.04
CA THR A 49 10.33 -3.84 -16.06
C THR A 49 9.33 -4.18 -17.15
N PHE A 50 8.10 -4.52 -16.74
CA PHE A 50 7.03 -4.90 -17.65
C PHE A 50 6.11 -3.73 -18.03
N ASN A 51 6.28 -2.56 -17.41
CA ASN A 51 5.47 -1.36 -17.62
C ASN A 51 3.97 -1.60 -17.37
N THR A 52 3.67 -2.23 -16.24
CA THR A 52 2.30 -2.60 -15.86
C THR A 52 1.96 -2.14 -14.44
N VAL A 53 0.65 -2.14 -14.16
CA VAL A 53 0.12 -2.12 -12.80
C VAL A 53 -0.68 -3.40 -12.61
N SER A 54 -0.39 -4.17 -11.56
CA SER A 54 -1.18 -5.35 -11.22
C SER A 54 -2.09 -5.08 -10.02
N VAL A 55 -3.29 -5.67 -10.06
CA VAL A 55 -4.34 -5.46 -9.07
C VAL A 55 -4.58 -6.76 -8.32
N HIS A 56 -4.51 -6.73 -7.00
CA HIS A 56 -4.61 -7.92 -6.15
C HIS A 56 -5.77 -7.79 -5.16
N ASP A 57 -6.43 -8.91 -4.87
CA ASP A 57 -7.32 -9.08 -3.72
C ASP A 57 -6.47 -9.31 -2.46
N PRO A 58 -6.45 -8.36 -1.50
CA PRO A 58 -5.64 -8.50 -0.29
C PRO A 58 -6.19 -9.51 0.72
N GLN A 59 -7.46 -9.91 0.63
CA GLN A 59 -8.02 -10.94 1.50
C GLN A 59 -7.52 -12.33 1.12
N THR A 60 -7.28 -12.56 -0.18
CA THR A 60 -6.93 -13.87 -0.72
C THR A 60 -5.54 -13.93 -1.36
N ASN A 61 -4.86 -12.80 -1.49
CA ASN A 61 -3.60 -12.62 -2.23
C ASN A 61 -3.69 -13.05 -3.70
N GLN A 62 -4.87 -12.99 -4.31
CA GLN A 62 -5.07 -13.36 -5.71
C GLN A 62 -4.88 -12.17 -6.65
N LEU A 63 -4.25 -12.41 -7.81
CA LEU A 63 -4.21 -11.46 -8.91
C LEU A 63 -5.60 -11.35 -9.54
N LEU A 64 -6.15 -10.14 -9.56
CA LEU A 64 -7.43 -9.82 -10.19
C LEU A 64 -7.26 -9.37 -11.65
N GLY A 65 -6.17 -8.67 -11.96
CA GLY A 65 -5.93 -8.15 -13.30
C GLY A 65 -4.60 -7.42 -13.45
N VAL A 66 -4.24 -7.14 -14.70
CA VAL A 66 -3.03 -6.39 -15.06
C VAL A 66 -3.39 -5.30 -16.06
N ILE A 67 -3.09 -4.07 -15.69
CA ILE A 67 -3.22 -2.89 -16.53
C ILE A 67 -1.89 -2.69 -17.24
N ARG A 68 -1.89 -2.85 -18.57
CA ARG A 68 -0.71 -2.65 -19.40
C ARG A 68 -0.64 -1.19 -19.82
N LEU A 69 0.43 -0.51 -19.42
CA LEU A 69 0.66 0.89 -19.75
C LEU A 69 1.74 1.04 -20.83
N GLY A 70 2.61 0.03 -20.97
CA GLY A 70 3.65 -0.01 -21.96
C GLY A 70 3.99 -1.42 -22.43
N GLU A 71 4.85 -1.47 -23.43
CA GLU A 71 5.41 -2.70 -23.96
C GLU A 71 6.61 -3.18 -23.13
N THR A 72 7.00 -4.42 -23.35
CA THR A 72 8.18 -5.02 -22.72
C THR A 72 9.42 -4.86 -23.59
N LEU A 73 10.58 -5.21 -23.05
CA LEU A 73 11.79 -5.32 -23.87
C LEU A 73 11.63 -6.41 -24.94
N PRO A 74 12.20 -6.20 -26.15
CA PRO A 74 12.93 -5.01 -26.59
C PRO A 74 12.05 -3.90 -27.18
N ASP A 75 10.76 -4.14 -27.39
CA ASP A 75 9.85 -3.25 -28.14
C ASP A 75 9.72 -1.85 -27.53
N ASN A 76 9.83 -1.76 -26.20
CA ASN A 76 9.85 -0.49 -25.47
C ASN A 76 11.13 0.36 -25.67
N LEU A 77 12.11 -0.13 -26.43
CA LEU A 77 13.30 0.60 -26.88
C LEU A 77 13.20 1.06 -28.35
N SER A 78 12.07 0.81 -29.01
CA SER A 78 11.86 1.28 -30.39
C SER A 78 11.93 2.81 -30.46
N PRO A 79 12.59 3.40 -31.48
CA PRO A 79 12.59 4.86 -31.68
C PRO A 79 11.18 5.41 -32.01
N LEU A 80 10.23 4.53 -32.33
CA LEU A 80 8.83 4.88 -32.58
C LEU A 80 7.93 4.58 -31.38
N TYR A 81 8.49 4.18 -30.23
CA TYR A 81 7.72 3.81 -29.05
C TYR A 81 6.92 5.00 -28.48
N LYS A 82 5.66 4.72 -28.12
CA LYS A 82 4.70 5.71 -27.59
C LYS A 82 3.98 5.25 -26.31
N GLY A 83 4.25 4.04 -25.83
CA GLY A 83 3.70 3.54 -24.56
C GLY A 83 4.44 4.11 -23.36
N GLN A 84 4.03 3.77 -22.13
CA GLN A 84 4.69 4.20 -20.90
C GLN A 84 6.02 3.44 -20.66
N LEU A 85 6.98 4.05 -19.96
CA LEU A 85 8.28 3.45 -19.64
C LEU A 85 8.68 3.71 -18.18
N LEU A 86 9.17 2.67 -17.51
CA LEU A 86 9.55 2.67 -16.09
C LEU A 86 8.37 3.10 -15.21
N VAL A 87 7.26 2.37 -15.31
CA VAL A 87 6.09 2.53 -14.43
C VAL A 87 6.49 2.27 -12.98
N HIS A 88 6.35 3.26 -12.10
CA HIS A 88 6.96 3.20 -10.77
C HIS A 88 6.12 3.83 -9.67
N GLY A 89 5.93 5.16 -9.70
CA GLY A 89 5.23 5.89 -8.64
C GLY A 89 3.71 5.77 -8.79
N MET A 90 2.99 5.74 -7.67
CA MET A 90 1.53 5.74 -7.64
C MET A 90 0.99 6.48 -6.41
N GLY A 91 -0.23 6.97 -6.53
CA GLY A 91 -0.95 7.71 -5.50
C GLY A 91 -2.45 7.73 -5.77
N PHE A 92 -3.24 7.70 -4.70
CA PHE A 92 -4.69 7.82 -4.81
C PHE A 92 -5.13 9.28 -4.67
N SER A 93 -6.16 9.65 -5.43
CA SER A 93 -6.93 10.86 -5.15
C SER A 93 -7.56 10.78 -3.74
N PRO A 94 -7.84 11.92 -3.08
CA PRO A 94 -8.43 11.92 -1.73
C PRO A 94 -9.79 11.21 -1.62
N ASP A 95 -10.54 11.10 -2.72
CA ASP A 95 -11.81 10.36 -2.80
C ASP A 95 -11.64 8.90 -3.23
N TYR A 96 -10.40 8.45 -3.43
CA TYR A 96 -9.99 7.11 -3.83
C TYR A 96 -10.56 6.62 -5.18
N ARG A 97 -11.08 7.53 -6.01
CA ARG A 97 -11.66 7.19 -7.33
C ARG A 97 -10.67 7.21 -8.47
N THR A 98 -9.50 7.80 -8.26
CA THR A 98 -8.46 7.88 -9.28
C THR A 98 -7.13 7.45 -8.69
N LEU A 99 -6.44 6.56 -9.40
CA LEU A 99 -5.06 6.20 -9.19
C LEU A 99 -4.20 6.95 -10.21
N ASP A 100 -3.28 7.77 -9.75
CA ASP A 100 -2.21 8.29 -10.60
C ASP A 100 -1.09 7.24 -10.73
N VAL A 101 -0.48 7.17 -11.91
CA VAL A 101 0.60 6.22 -12.19
C VAL A 101 1.70 6.94 -12.96
N VAL A 102 2.85 7.10 -12.31
CA VAL A 102 4.00 7.84 -12.82
C VAL A 102 4.93 6.91 -13.60
N SER A 103 5.29 7.33 -14.80
CA SER A 103 6.26 6.66 -15.67
C SER A 103 7.51 7.52 -15.78
N VAL A 104 8.56 7.15 -15.04
CA VAL A 104 9.74 8.00 -14.87
C VAL A 104 10.64 8.04 -16.12
N GLY A 105 10.53 7.05 -17.00
CA GLY A 105 11.30 7.02 -18.24
C GLY A 105 10.81 8.03 -19.29
N LEU A 106 9.56 8.48 -19.18
CA LEU A 106 8.92 9.38 -20.16
C LEU A 106 8.37 10.68 -19.55
N ASN A 107 8.57 10.91 -18.25
CA ASN A 107 8.08 12.09 -17.52
C ASN A 107 6.56 12.28 -17.68
N SER A 108 5.81 11.18 -17.61
CA SER A 108 4.36 11.16 -17.83
C SER A 108 3.61 10.56 -16.64
N VAL A 109 2.33 10.91 -16.54
CA VAL A 109 1.40 10.38 -15.54
C VAL A 109 0.13 9.89 -16.24
N ALA A 110 -0.27 8.66 -15.96
CA ALA A 110 -1.57 8.12 -16.36
C ALA A 110 -2.55 8.21 -15.18
N PHE A 111 -3.83 8.42 -15.48
CA PHE A 111 -4.91 8.43 -14.50
C PHE A 111 -5.83 7.24 -14.75
N ILE A 112 -6.07 6.43 -13.73
CA ILE A 112 -6.87 5.21 -13.81
C ILE A 112 -8.07 5.36 -12.87
N ASP A 113 -9.28 5.14 -13.40
CA ASP A 113 -10.49 5.07 -12.59
C ASP A 113 -10.50 3.78 -11.76
N THR A 114 -10.59 3.88 -10.43
CA THR A 114 -10.47 2.73 -9.52
C THR A 114 -11.71 1.84 -9.49
N GLN A 115 -12.83 2.30 -10.07
CA GLN A 115 -14.10 1.59 -10.11
C GLN A 115 -14.28 0.76 -11.39
N THR A 116 -13.69 1.20 -12.51
CA THR A 116 -13.89 0.58 -13.83
C THR A 116 -12.62 -0.01 -14.47
N ASN A 117 -11.50 -0.05 -13.75
CA ASN A 117 -10.24 -0.66 -14.23
C ASN A 117 -10.27 -2.19 -14.25
#